data_AF-A0A260ZNN4-F1
#
_entry.id   AF-A0A260ZNN4-F1
#
_cell.length_a   1.000
_cell.length_b   1.000
_cell.length_c   1.000
_cell.angle_alpha   90.00
_cell.angle_beta   90.00
_cell.angle_gamma   90.00
#
_symmetry.space_group_name_H-M   'P 1'
#
loop_
_entity.id
_entity.type
_entity.pdbx_description
1 polymer ?
#
loop_
_entity_poly.entity_id
_entity_poly.type
_entity_poly.pdbx_seq_one_letter_code
_entity_poly.pdbx_strand_id
1 'polypeptide(L)'
;LDILKELLARVSEQDDKISQPFYQRYYIDLLKHVLAVACDSSQVHVAGLTYYAEVLCALFRAPEFSIKVPLNPENPSQQNIEYIYEHIGGNFQTHFDNMNQDQIRIIIKGFFSFNTEIASMRNHLRDFLIQIKEHNGEDTSDLYLEEREAEIQQAQQRKRAVPGILKPDEVDDEEMR
;
A
#
# COMPACT_ATOMS: atom_id res chain seq x y z
N LEU A 1 -1.78 -1.26 11.52
CA LEU A 1 -1.86 -0.14 10.54
C LEU A 1 -3.22 0.58 10.56
N ASP A 2 -4.23 0.09 11.32
CA ASP A 2 -5.57 0.72 11.39
C ASP A 2 -5.55 2.14 11.94
N ILE A 3 -4.74 2.38 12.96
CA ILE A 3 -4.54 3.72 13.51
C ILE A 3 -4.02 4.68 12.43
N LEU A 4 -3.15 4.20 11.53
CA LEU A 4 -2.60 5.02 10.46
C LEU A 4 -3.64 5.33 9.38
N LYS A 5 -4.42 4.33 8.93
CA LYS A 5 -5.51 4.57 7.97
C LYS A 5 -6.52 5.57 8.52
N GLU A 6 -6.91 5.39 9.78
CA GLU A 6 -7.83 6.29 10.45
C GLU A 6 -7.26 7.70 10.59
N LEU A 7 -5.97 7.83 10.96
CA LEU A 7 -5.28 9.12 11.02
C LEU A 7 -5.29 9.81 9.65
N LEU A 8 -4.91 9.11 8.58
CA LEU A 8 -4.86 9.66 7.22
C LEU A 8 -6.24 10.12 6.74
N ALA A 9 -7.28 9.29 6.98
CA ALA A 9 -8.65 9.65 6.67
C ALA A 9 -9.08 10.91 7.44
N ARG A 10 -8.86 10.94 8.76
CA ARG A 10 -9.25 12.08 9.60
C ARG A 10 -8.54 13.37 9.22
N VAL A 11 -7.24 13.32 8.96
CA VAL A 11 -6.47 14.49 8.51
C VAL A 11 -7.03 15.02 7.19
N SER A 12 -7.39 14.14 6.25
CA SER A 12 -7.95 14.56 4.95
C SER A 12 -9.33 15.22 5.06
N GLU A 13 -10.08 14.93 6.12
CA GLU A 13 -11.39 15.51 6.41
C GLU A 13 -11.31 16.83 7.20
N GLN A 14 -10.15 17.16 7.79
CA GLN A 14 -9.98 18.40 8.55
C GLN A 14 -9.83 19.63 7.65
N ASP A 15 -10.23 20.78 8.18
CA ASP A 15 -9.96 22.09 7.57
C ASP A 15 -8.48 22.30 7.25
N ASP A 16 -8.19 23.05 6.18
CA ASP A 16 -6.83 23.37 5.74
C ASP A 16 -5.95 23.98 6.85
N LYS A 17 -6.56 24.70 7.81
CA LYS A 17 -5.84 25.28 8.97
C LYS A 17 -5.22 24.23 9.90
N ILE A 18 -5.74 23.00 9.86
CA ILE A 18 -5.29 21.87 10.68
C ILE A 18 -4.51 20.87 9.81
N SER A 19 -5.04 20.52 8.64
CA SER A 19 -4.46 19.49 7.78
C SER A 19 -3.15 19.92 7.12
N GLN A 20 -3.03 21.18 6.66
CA GLN A 20 -1.83 21.62 5.96
C GLN A 20 -0.58 21.67 6.85
N PRO A 21 -0.62 22.21 8.09
CA PRO A 21 0.52 22.12 9.01
C PRO A 21 0.92 20.67 9.34
N PHE A 22 -0.05 19.76 9.44
CA PHE A 22 0.24 18.34 9.62
C PHE A 22 1.03 17.78 8.42
N TYR A 23 0.56 18.03 7.19
CA TYR A 23 1.25 17.55 6.01
C TYR A 23 2.67 18.12 5.90
N GLN A 24 2.83 19.43 6.07
CA GLN A 24 4.14 20.07 6.03
C GLN A 24 5.12 19.48 7.06
N ARG A 25 4.63 19.14 8.26
CA ARG A 25 5.50 18.68 9.35
C ARG A 25 5.79 17.19 9.33
N TYR A 26 4.84 16.36 8.93
CA TYR A 26 4.89 14.92 9.17
C TYR A 26 4.79 14.06 7.91
N TYR A 27 4.31 14.59 6.78
CA TYR A 27 3.99 13.76 5.61
C TYR A 27 5.19 12.98 5.06
N ILE A 28 6.34 13.63 4.89
CA ILE A 28 7.53 12.98 4.31
C ILE A 28 8.06 11.87 5.22
N ASP A 29 8.14 12.11 6.53
CA ASP A 29 8.58 11.09 7.49
C ASP A 29 7.59 9.93 7.56
N LEU A 30 6.29 10.23 7.53
CA LEU A 30 5.24 9.22 7.49
C LEU A 30 5.35 8.34 6.24
N LEU A 31 5.50 8.97 5.07
CA LEU A 31 5.68 8.27 3.79
C LEU A 31 6.90 7.37 3.82
N LYS A 32 8.04 7.86 4.33
CA LYS A 32 9.28 7.08 4.45
C LYS A 32 9.11 5.87 5.37
N HIS A 33 8.52 6.05 6.55
CA HIS A 33 8.31 4.93 7.47
C HIS A 33 7.37 3.88 6.89
N VAL A 34 6.29 4.31 6.23
CA VAL A 34 5.36 3.37 5.60
C VAL A 34 6.03 2.61 4.47
N LEU A 35 6.79 3.28 3.59
CA LEU A 35 7.53 2.60 2.53
C LEU A 35 8.61 1.67 3.08
N ALA A 36 9.33 2.05 4.14
CA ALA A 36 10.33 1.19 4.75
C ALA A 36 9.72 -0.13 5.25
N VAL A 37 8.52 -0.08 5.83
CA VAL A 37 7.82 -1.27 6.32
C VAL A 37 7.14 -2.04 5.18
N ALA A 38 6.47 -1.34 4.26
CA ALA A 38 5.73 -1.96 3.15
C ALA A 38 6.66 -2.64 2.13
N CYS A 39 7.88 -2.13 1.98
CA CYS A 39 8.90 -2.66 1.07
C CYS A 39 9.86 -3.64 1.76
N ASP A 40 9.67 -3.92 3.06
CA ASP A 40 10.37 -4.98 3.78
C ASP A 40 9.60 -6.30 3.58
N SER A 41 10.16 -7.20 2.76
CA SER A 41 9.55 -8.49 2.43
C SER A 41 9.21 -9.32 3.66
N SER A 42 9.91 -9.14 4.78
CA SER A 42 9.69 -9.88 6.03
C SER A 42 8.43 -9.43 6.78
N GLN A 43 7.96 -8.20 6.56
CA GLN A 43 6.83 -7.60 7.30
C GLN A 43 5.49 -7.78 6.59
N VAL A 44 5.50 -8.29 5.36
CA VAL A 44 4.32 -8.33 4.49
C VAL A 44 3.29 -9.37 4.95
N HIS A 45 3.71 -10.48 5.57
CA HIS A 45 2.80 -11.50 6.13
C HIS A 45 1.97 -11.02 7.32
N VAL A 46 2.40 -9.96 7.99
CA VAL A 46 1.79 -9.54 9.25
C VAL A 46 0.49 -8.76 9.01
N ALA A 47 0.41 -8.02 7.90
CA ALA A 47 -0.73 -7.14 7.60
C ALA A 47 -1.45 -7.46 6.28
N GLY A 48 -0.78 -8.13 5.32
CA GLY A 48 -1.32 -8.38 3.97
C GLY A 48 -1.05 -7.22 3.00
N LEU A 49 -0.84 -7.55 1.71
CA LEU A 49 -0.46 -6.57 0.71
C LEU A 49 -1.59 -5.58 0.39
N THR A 50 -2.86 -6.03 0.41
CA THR A 50 -3.99 -5.12 0.16
C THR A 50 -4.01 -3.98 1.18
N TYR A 51 -3.68 -4.27 2.43
CA TYR A 51 -3.69 -3.26 3.48
C TYR A 51 -2.62 -2.18 3.24
N TYR A 52 -1.40 -2.58 2.88
CA TYR A 52 -0.35 -1.64 2.49
C TYR A 52 -0.74 -0.86 1.22
N ALA A 53 -1.35 -1.52 0.25
CA ALA A 53 -1.80 -0.87 -0.98
C ALA A 53 -2.82 0.25 -0.71
N GLU A 54 -3.78 0.04 0.20
CA GLU A 54 -4.73 1.08 0.60
C GLU A 54 -4.05 2.30 1.23
N VAL A 55 -3.10 2.07 2.15
CA VAL A 55 -2.34 3.15 2.79
C VAL A 55 -1.48 3.88 1.78
N LEU A 56 -0.80 3.16 0.87
CA LEU A 56 0.03 3.76 -0.17
C LEU A 56 -0.81 4.56 -1.17
N CYS A 57 -1.99 4.08 -1.57
CA CYS A 57 -2.94 4.85 -2.37
C CYS A 57 -3.27 6.18 -1.68
N ALA A 58 -3.63 6.16 -0.40
CA ALA A 58 -3.96 7.38 0.34
C ALA A 58 -2.76 8.35 0.41
N LEU A 59 -1.56 7.84 0.69
CA LEU A 59 -0.35 8.65 0.79
C LEU A 59 0.04 9.26 -0.56
N PHE A 60 0.16 8.47 -1.62
CA PHE A 60 0.58 8.95 -2.94
C PHE A 60 -0.49 9.79 -3.66
N ARG A 61 -1.75 9.73 -3.22
CA ARG A 61 -2.81 10.63 -3.68
C ARG A 61 -2.74 12.01 -3.00
N ALA A 62 -2.26 12.09 -1.75
CA ALA A 62 -2.27 13.33 -0.99
C ALA A 62 -1.48 14.49 -1.66
N PRO A 63 -0.27 14.29 -2.22
CA PRO A 63 0.48 15.35 -2.93
C PRO A 63 -0.23 15.93 -4.16
N GLU A 64 -1.12 15.16 -4.78
CA GLU A 64 -1.82 15.56 -6.00
C GLU A 64 -3.12 16.31 -5.69
N PHE A 65 -3.79 15.99 -4.59
CA PHE A 65 -5.16 16.46 -4.33
C PHE A 65 -5.38 17.15 -2.98
N SER A 66 -4.55 16.88 -1.97
CA SER A 66 -4.82 17.30 -0.58
C SER A 66 -3.76 18.27 -0.04
N ILE A 67 -2.50 18.10 -0.43
CA ILE A 67 -1.39 18.92 0.05
C ILE A 67 -1.24 20.16 -0.82
N LYS A 68 -1.46 21.33 -0.22
CA LYS A 68 -1.40 22.64 -0.89
C LYS A 68 -0.19 23.48 -0.46
N VAL A 69 0.51 23.04 0.59
CA VAL A 69 1.70 23.68 1.14
C VAL A 69 2.97 23.03 0.61
N PRO A 70 4.09 23.77 0.53
CA PRO A 70 5.37 23.22 0.11
C PRO A 70 5.88 22.21 1.14
N LEU A 71 6.27 21.03 0.66
CA LEU A 71 6.87 19.97 1.47
C LEU A 71 8.38 20.16 1.65
N ASN A 72 9.06 20.85 0.74
CA ASN A 72 10.47 21.17 0.88
C ASN A 72 10.65 22.47 1.70
N PRO A 73 11.16 22.40 2.95
CA PRO A 73 11.39 23.59 3.75
C PRO A 73 12.58 24.43 3.27
N GLU A 74 13.57 23.82 2.61
CA GLU A 74 14.79 24.48 2.12
C GLU A 74 14.56 25.18 0.77
N ASN A 75 13.67 24.64 -0.05
CA ASN A 75 13.27 25.23 -1.32
C ASN A 75 11.75 25.16 -1.53
N PRO A 76 10.99 26.11 -0.96
CA PRO A 76 9.52 26.14 -1.08
C PRO A 76 8.98 26.29 -2.52
N SER A 77 9.83 26.67 -3.48
CA SER A 77 9.46 26.79 -4.89
C SER A 77 9.49 25.45 -5.63
N GLN A 78 10.13 24.42 -5.06
CA GLN A 78 10.17 23.08 -5.65
C GLN A 78 8.78 22.43 -5.63
N GLN A 79 8.43 21.73 -6.71
CA GLN A 79 7.17 21.01 -6.77
C GLN A 79 7.17 19.84 -5.78
N ASN A 80 6.07 19.65 -5.05
CA ASN A 80 5.95 18.59 -4.04
C ASN A 80 6.25 17.19 -4.60
N ILE A 81 5.76 16.88 -5.80
CA ILE A 81 5.99 15.59 -6.44
C ILE A 81 7.47 15.39 -6.75
N GLU A 82 8.15 16.41 -7.28
CA GLU A 82 9.60 16.37 -7.58
C GLU A 82 10.42 16.15 -6.31
N TYR A 83 10.10 16.89 -5.24
CA TYR A 83 10.73 16.71 -3.93
C TYR A 83 10.57 15.29 -3.38
N ILE A 84 9.38 14.70 -3.52
CA ILE A 84 9.11 13.31 -3.12
C ILE A 84 9.94 12.32 -3.95
N TYR A 85 10.05 12.51 -5.27
CA TYR A 85 10.90 11.65 -6.11
C TYR A 85 12.35 11.66 -5.64
N GLU A 86 12.91 12.83 -5.37
CA GLU A 86 14.29 12.97 -4.89
C GLU A 86 14.48 12.33 -3.51
N HIS A 87 13.58 12.63 -2.57
CA HIS A 87 13.68 12.12 -1.21
C HIS A 87 13.49 10.60 -1.16
N ILE A 88 12.44 10.06 -1.78
CA ILE A 88 12.19 8.62 -1.77
C ILE A 88 13.23 7.89 -2.62
N GLY A 89 13.62 8.45 -3.76
CA GLY A 89 14.67 7.90 -4.62
C GLY A 89 16.00 7.73 -3.89
N GLY A 90 16.44 8.75 -3.17
CA GLY A 90 17.65 8.67 -2.34
C GLY A 90 17.56 7.63 -1.22
N ASN A 91 16.40 7.52 -0.57
CA ASN A 91 16.18 6.49 0.45
C ASN A 91 16.25 5.08 -0.16
N PHE A 92 15.59 4.85 -1.29
CA PHE A 92 15.57 3.54 -1.96
C PHE A 92 16.96 3.15 -2.44
N GLN A 93 17.72 4.09 -3.01
CA GLN A 93 19.08 3.83 -3.48
C GLN A 93 20.04 3.45 -2.34
N THR A 94 19.73 3.87 -1.11
CA THR A 94 20.52 3.51 0.09
C THR A 94 20.14 2.11 0.62
N HIS A 95 18.91 1.66 0.41
CA HIS A 95 18.38 0.41 0.98
C HIS A 95 18.38 -0.78 0.01
N PHE A 96 18.27 -0.52 -1.30
CA PHE A 96 18.18 -1.54 -2.35
C PHE A 96 19.40 -1.43 -3.27
N ASP A 97 20.49 -2.09 -2.89
CA ASP A 97 21.77 -2.10 -3.61
C ASP A 97 21.67 -2.82 -4.99
N ASN A 98 20.64 -3.63 -5.16
CA ASN A 98 20.33 -4.38 -6.37
C ASN A 98 19.54 -3.59 -7.42
N MET A 99 19.21 -2.32 -7.17
CA MET A 99 18.41 -1.50 -8.07
C MET A 99 19.18 -0.28 -8.58
N ASN A 100 19.08 -0.05 -9.89
CA ASN A 100 19.62 1.17 -10.48
C ASN A 100 18.62 2.34 -10.36
N GLN A 101 19.10 3.56 -10.67
CA GLN A 101 18.30 4.78 -10.55
C GLN A 101 17.05 4.78 -11.43
N ASP A 102 17.13 4.21 -12.63
CA ASP A 102 15.98 4.15 -13.55
C ASP A 102 14.90 3.20 -13.02
N GLN A 103 15.29 2.05 -12.47
CA GLN A 103 14.36 1.11 -11.81
C GLN A 103 13.66 1.77 -10.62
N ILE A 104 14.42 2.42 -9.74
CA ILE A 104 13.87 3.15 -8.58
C ILE A 104 12.88 4.22 -9.05
N ARG A 105 13.23 4.99 -10.08
CA ARG A 105 12.34 6.02 -10.64
C ARG A 105 11.04 5.42 -11.18
N ILE A 106 11.11 4.29 -11.88
CA ILE A 106 9.93 3.58 -12.39
C ILE A 106 9.04 3.09 -11.24
N ILE A 107 9.64 2.56 -10.17
CA ILE A 107 8.91 2.10 -8.98
C ILE A 107 8.15 3.26 -8.34
N ILE A 108 8.82 4.39 -8.08
CA ILE A 108 8.18 5.58 -7.49
C ILE A 108 7.07 6.11 -8.40
N LYS A 109 7.30 6.11 -9.72
CA LYS A 109 6.29 6.50 -10.70
C LYS A 109 5.06 5.59 -10.67
N GLY A 110 5.24 4.29 -10.49
CA GLY A 110 4.14 3.35 -10.33
C GLY A 110 3.27 3.67 -9.10
N PHE A 111 3.89 4.02 -7.97
CA PHE A 111 3.13 4.43 -6.77
C PHE A 111 2.23 5.65 -7.01
N PHE A 112 2.72 6.67 -7.73
CA PHE A 112 1.85 7.78 -8.15
C PHE A 112 0.79 7.33 -9.17
N SER A 113 1.17 6.53 -10.15
CA SER A 113 0.28 6.16 -11.27
C SER A 113 -0.89 5.27 -10.85
N PHE A 114 -0.71 4.45 -9.81
CA PHE A 114 -1.72 3.50 -9.33
C PHE A 114 -2.43 3.94 -8.05
N ASN A 115 -2.24 5.20 -7.61
CA ASN A 115 -2.74 5.71 -6.32
C ASN A 115 -4.29 5.78 -6.22
N THR A 116 -5.02 5.52 -7.30
CA THR A 116 -6.49 5.48 -7.31
C THR A 116 -7.08 4.06 -7.33
N GLU A 117 -6.27 3.05 -7.63
CA GLU A 117 -6.71 1.66 -7.84
C GLU A 117 -5.94 0.71 -6.92
N ILE A 118 -6.56 0.33 -5.79
CA ILE A 118 -5.92 -0.50 -4.75
C ILE A 118 -5.37 -1.81 -5.34
N ALA A 119 -6.10 -2.46 -6.24
CA ALA A 119 -5.64 -3.70 -6.87
C ALA A 119 -4.36 -3.49 -7.71
N SER A 120 -4.29 -2.39 -8.48
CA SER A 120 -3.10 -2.05 -9.27
C SER A 120 -1.92 -1.67 -8.38
N MET A 121 -2.17 -0.89 -7.33
CA MET A 121 -1.16 -0.54 -6.32
C MET A 121 -0.61 -1.80 -5.62
N ARG A 122 -1.48 -2.74 -5.27
CA ARG A 122 -1.10 -4.02 -4.67
C ARG A 122 -0.22 -4.85 -5.59
N ASN A 123 -0.60 -4.97 -6.86
CA ASN A 123 0.20 -5.70 -7.84
C ASN A 123 1.57 -5.04 -8.04
N HIS A 124 1.61 -3.71 -8.14
CA HIS A 124 2.86 -2.97 -8.26
C HIS A 124 3.77 -3.17 -7.05
N LEU A 125 3.22 -3.11 -5.83
CA LEU A 125 3.96 -3.41 -4.61
C LEU A 125 4.46 -4.87 -4.59
N ARG A 126 3.63 -5.82 -5.01
CA ARG A 126 4.01 -7.24 -5.11
C ARG A 126 5.18 -7.44 -6.06
N ASP A 127 5.11 -6.89 -7.27
CA ASP A 127 6.16 -7.03 -8.29
C ASP A 127 7.50 -6.45 -7.78
N PHE A 128 7.43 -5.32 -7.08
CA PHE A 128 8.60 -4.73 -6.44
C PHE A 128 9.20 -5.65 -5.35
N LEU A 129 8.35 -6.20 -4.48
CA LEU A 129 8.79 -7.14 -3.44
C LEU A 129 9.35 -8.44 -4.02
N ILE A 130 8.76 -8.97 -5.09
CA ILE A 130 9.29 -10.14 -5.82
C ILE A 130 10.70 -9.83 -6.32
N GLN A 131 10.90 -8.69 -6.96
CA GLN A 131 12.22 -8.29 -7.46
C GLN A 131 13.29 -8.25 -6.35
N ILE A 132 12.93 -7.77 -5.16
CA ILE A 132 13.82 -7.76 -4.00
C ILE A 132 14.11 -9.19 -3.51
N LYS A 133 13.06 -9.99 -3.30
CA LYS A 133 13.19 -11.37 -2.79
C LYS A 133 13.95 -12.28 -3.74
N GLU A 134 13.70 -12.21 -5.04
CA GLU A 134 14.40 -12.99 -6.05
C GLU A 134 15.90 -12.67 -6.08
N HIS A 135 16.26 -11.39 -5.89
CA HIS A 135 17.65 -11.00 -5.78
C HIS A 135 18.33 -11.59 -4.53
N ASN A 136 17.60 -11.64 -3.42
CA ASN A 136 18.09 -12.22 -2.15
C ASN A 136 18.04 -13.75 -2.12
N GLY A 137 17.47 -14.40 -3.14
CA GLY A 137 17.24 -15.85 -3.15
C GLY A 137 16.17 -16.31 -2.16
N GLU A 138 15.23 -15.43 -1.80
CA GLU A 138 14.11 -15.72 -0.90
C GLU A 138 12.90 -16.29 -1.67
N ASP A 139 12.09 -17.10 -0.98
CA ASP A 139 10.81 -17.56 -1.52
C ASP A 139 9.81 -16.40 -1.67
N THR A 140 8.96 -16.44 -2.70
CA THR A 140 7.97 -15.38 -3.01
C THR A 140 6.53 -15.87 -2.88
N SER A 141 6.32 -17.16 -2.57
CA SER A 141 5.00 -17.79 -2.57
C SER A 141 4.02 -17.15 -1.56
N ASP A 142 4.62 -16.58 -0.52
CA ASP A 142 4.03 -15.91 0.60
C ASP A 142 3.35 -14.57 0.22
N LEU A 143 3.79 -13.92 -0.87
CA LEU A 143 3.21 -12.68 -1.39
C LEU A 143 1.85 -12.86 -2.10
N TYR A 144 1.43 -14.11 -2.28
CA TYR A 144 0.18 -14.51 -2.94
C TYR A 144 -0.84 -15.14 -1.98
N LEU A 145 -0.54 -15.22 -0.68
CA LEU A 145 -1.42 -15.88 0.29
C LEU A 145 -2.83 -15.28 0.32
N GLU A 146 -2.92 -13.95 0.33
CA GLU A 146 -4.20 -13.24 0.38
C GLU A 146 -5.11 -13.56 -0.83
N GLU A 147 -4.53 -13.63 -2.03
CA GLU A 147 -5.28 -13.98 -3.25
C GLU A 147 -5.72 -15.45 -3.24
N ARG A 148 -4.86 -16.36 -2.79
CA ARG A 148 -5.20 -17.78 -2.65
C ARG A 148 -6.34 -17.99 -1.66
N GLU A 149 -6.31 -17.30 -0.52
CA GLU A 149 -7.39 -17.36 0.47
C GLU A 149 -8.72 -16.85 -0.12
N ALA A 150 -8.70 -15.72 -0.83
CA ALA A 150 -9.88 -15.17 -1.49
C ALA A 150 -10.44 -16.11 -2.57
N GLU A 151 -9.59 -16.74 -3.37
CA GLU A 151 -10.00 -17.73 -4.38
C GLU A 151 -10.66 -18.96 -3.76
N ILE A 152 -10.10 -19.48 -2.67
CA ILE A 152 -10.66 -20.62 -1.92
C ILE A 152 -12.04 -20.26 -1.35
N GLN A 153 -12.18 -19.09 -0.73
CA GLN A 153 -13.46 -18.62 -0.18
C GLN A 153 -14.51 -18.47 -1.28
N GLN A 154 -14.17 -17.86 -2.42
CA GLN A 154 -15.08 -17.73 -3.57
C GLN A 154 -15.46 -19.10 -4.16
N ALA A 155 -14.54 -20.05 -4.21
CA ALA A 155 -14.84 -21.41 -4.66
C ALA A 155 -15.80 -22.13 -3.70
N GLN A 156 -15.63 -21.97 -2.38
CA GLN A 156 -16.52 -22.52 -1.38
C GLN A 156 -17.93 -21.90 -1.47
N GLN A 157 -18.03 -20.59 -1.63
CA GLN A 157 -19.30 -19.88 -1.81
C GLN A 157 -20.02 -20.35 -3.08
N ARG A 158 -19.31 -20.49 -4.21
CA ARG A 158 -19.88 -21.02 -5.46
C ARG A 158 -20.44 -22.44 -5.28
N LYS A 159 -19.76 -23.31 -4.54
CA LYS A 159 -20.27 -24.67 -4.23
C LYS A 159 -21.56 -24.64 -3.41
N ARG A 160 -21.66 -23.75 -2.41
CA ARG A 160 -22.86 -23.57 -1.58
C ARG A 160 -24.05 -22.97 -2.34
N ALA A 161 -23.79 -22.16 -3.36
CA ALA A 161 -24.81 -21.51 -4.18
C ALA A 161 -25.47 -22.42 -5.23
N VAL A 162 -24.98 -23.66 -5.42
CA VAL A 162 -25.60 -24.62 -6.34
C VAL A 162 -26.78 -25.31 -5.65
N PRO A 163 -28.03 -25.14 -6.14
CA PRO A 163 -29.19 -25.82 -5.58
C PRO A 163 -29.00 -27.35 -5.63
N GLY A 164 -29.10 -28.00 -4.46
CA GLY A 164 -29.00 -29.47 -4.33
C GLY A 164 -27.62 -30.03 -3.92
N ILE A 165 -26.61 -29.21 -3.65
CA ILE A 165 -25.29 -29.65 -3.14
C ILE A 165 -25.20 -29.66 -1.60
N LEU A 166 -26.06 -28.91 -0.90
CA LEU A 166 -26.18 -29.00 0.56
C LEU A 166 -26.84 -30.34 0.91
N LYS A 167 -26.13 -31.20 1.65
CA LYS A 167 -26.75 -32.39 2.23
C LYS A 167 -27.78 -31.95 3.28
N PRO A 168 -28.95 -32.59 3.36
CA PRO A 168 -29.99 -32.23 4.34
C PRO A 168 -29.50 -32.16 5.79
N ASP A 169 -28.43 -32.89 6.13
CA ASP A 169 -27.84 -32.94 7.48
C ASP A 169 -26.90 -31.77 7.82
N GLU A 170 -26.63 -30.83 6.88
CA GLU A 170 -25.85 -29.62 7.13
C GLU A 170 -26.72 -28.36 7.25
N VAL A 171 -28.06 -28.54 7.27
CA VAL A 171 -29.06 -27.47 7.34
C VAL A 171 -29.75 -27.51 8.71
N ASP A 172 -29.00 -27.30 9.80
CA ASP A 172 -29.48 -26.54 10.98
C ASP A 172 -28.46 -26.53 12.13
N ASP A 173 -28.12 -25.33 12.59
CA ASP A 173 -27.91 -25.03 14.01
C ASP A 173 -27.83 -23.48 14.24
N GLU A 174 -27.71 -22.67 13.18
CA GLU A 174 -27.69 -21.19 13.29
C GLU A 174 -29.03 -20.49 12.97
N GLU A 175 -30.06 -21.15 12.41
CA GLU A 175 -31.39 -20.55 12.21
C GLU A 175 -32.36 -20.78 13.39
N MET A 176 -31.88 -21.35 14.50
CA MET A 176 -32.71 -21.63 15.69
C MET A 176 -32.28 -20.84 16.95
N ARG A 177 -31.84 -19.58 16.83
CA ARG A 177 -31.74 -18.62 17.95
C ARG A 177 -32.05 -17.18 17.57
#